data_AF-A0A7S2CMY8-F1
#
_entry.id   AF-A0A7S2CMY8-F1
#
_cell.length_a   1.000
_cell.length_b   1.000
_cell.length_c   1.000
_cell.angle_alpha   90.00
_cell.angle_beta   90.00
_cell.angle_gamma   90.00
#
_symmetry.space_group_name_H-M   'P 1'
#
loop_
_entity.id
_entity.type
_entity.pdbx_description
1 polymer ?
#
loop_
_entity_poly.entity_id
_entity_poly.type
_entity_poly.pdbx_seq_one_letter_code
_entity_poly.pdbx_strand_id
1 'polypeptide(L)'
;MSDIGLHEVLQEQRHWSHGEKYLVLRGACLQDAMDTLARSVDVRTGWEVKEVRVVPKLSASPSGARVEVSDGSGRVVSACSAIVTVPLGALQRGELAFSPPLPAAHA
;
A
#
# COMPACT_ATOMS: atom_id res chain seq x y z
N MET A 1 30.26 -24.08 20.93
CA MET A 1 29.43 -23.00 20.34
C MET A 1 30.30 -21.76 20.35
N SER A 2 30.66 -21.19 19.20
CA SER A 2 31.55 -20.02 19.16
C SER A 2 30.79 -18.75 19.54
N ASP A 3 31.46 -17.82 20.22
CA ASP A 3 30.92 -16.51 20.64
C ASP A 3 30.29 -15.70 19.49
N ILE A 4 30.73 -15.96 18.26
CA ILE A 4 30.26 -15.29 17.05
C ILE A 4 28.79 -15.62 16.76
N GLY A 5 28.37 -16.87 16.95
CA GLY A 5 26.98 -17.28 16.72
C GLY A 5 26.00 -16.75 17.76
N LEU A 6 26.48 -16.39 18.96
CA LEU A 6 25.62 -15.81 20.01
C LEU A 6 25.32 -14.33 19.72
N HIS A 7 26.28 -13.60 19.13
CA HIS A 7 26.14 -12.18 18.84
C HIS A 7 25.16 -11.90 17.70
N GLU A 8 25.17 -12.72 16.64
CA GLU A 8 24.23 -12.61 15.51
C GLU A 8 22.79 -12.91 15.95
N VAL A 9 22.58 -13.99 16.73
CA VAL A 9 21.26 -14.35 17.28
C VAL A 9 20.72 -13.24 18.20
N LEU A 10 21.57 -12.63 19.01
CA LEU A 10 21.17 -11.50 19.87
C LEU A 10 20.82 -10.24 19.08
N GLN A 11 21.40 -10.04 17.89
CA GLN A 11 21.09 -8.89 17.05
C GLN A 11 19.77 -9.09 16.29
N GLU A 12 19.49 -10.30 15.79
CA GLU A 12 18.22 -10.66 15.17
C GLU A 12 17.04 -10.53 16.15
N GLN A 13 17.24 -10.89 17.42
CA GLN A 13 16.19 -10.81 18.45
C GLN A 13 15.86 -9.38 18.92
N ARG A 14 16.70 -8.37 18.65
CA ARG A 14 16.51 -7.01 19.19
C ARG A 14 15.40 -6.21 18.52
N HIS A 15 14.94 -6.61 17.34
CA HIS A 15 13.99 -5.82 16.54
C HIS A 15 12.66 -6.54 16.27
N TRP A 16 12.51 -7.79 16.69
CA TRP A 16 11.25 -8.54 16.60
C TRP A 16 10.70 -8.83 18.00
N SER A 17 9.57 -8.20 18.33
CA SER A 17 8.81 -8.47 19.55
C SER A 17 7.83 -9.63 19.44
N HIS A 18 7.73 -10.27 18.26
CA HIS A 18 6.79 -11.35 17.97
C HIS A 18 7.56 -12.67 17.91
N GLY A 19 7.33 -13.50 18.94
CA GLY A 19 8.24 -14.55 19.37
C GLY A 19 8.17 -15.89 18.64
N GLU A 20 8.91 -16.83 19.20
CA GLU A 20 9.23 -18.19 18.74
C GLU A 20 8.02 -19.12 18.46
N LYS A 21 6.79 -18.63 18.63
CA LYS A 21 5.56 -19.42 18.56
C LYS A 21 4.65 -18.92 17.46
N TYR A 22 4.48 -19.76 16.45
CA TYR A 22 3.44 -19.62 15.44
C TYR A 22 2.07 -19.77 16.10
N LEU A 23 1.30 -18.68 16.10
CA LEU A 23 -0.09 -18.69 16.55
C LEU A 23 -1.00 -18.98 15.36
N VAL A 24 -1.95 -19.89 15.57
CA VAL A 24 -2.96 -20.23 14.57
C VAL A 24 -4.33 -19.84 15.12
N LEU A 25 -5.09 -19.10 14.32
CA LEU A 25 -6.46 -18.72 14.67
C LEU A 25 -7.33 -19.99 14.74
N ARG A 26 -8.07 -20.16 15.83
CA ARG A 26 -9.03 -21.25 16.02
C ARG A 26 -10.43 -20.66 16.20
N GLY A 27 -11.38 -21.09 15.37
CA GLY A 27 -12.76 -20.59 15.41
C GLY A 27 -12.97 -19.22 14.76
N ALA A 28 -11.91 -18.65 14.17
CA ALA A 28 -11.94 -17.47 13.32
C ALA A 28 -10.90 -17.65 12.21
N CYS A 29 -11.00 -16.85 11.17
CA CYS A 29 -10.05 -16.77 10.08
C CYS A 29 -9.59 -15.33 9.87
N LEU A 30 -8.54 -15.13 9.06
CA LEU A 30 -8.01 -13.79 8.78
C LEU A 30 -9.06 -12.90 8.10
N GLN A 31 -10.00 -13.48 7.37
CA GLN A 31 -11.11 -12.75 6.75
C GLN A 31 -11.97 -12.02 7.80
N ASP A 32 -12.22 -12.63 8.96
CA ASP A 32 -13.01 -12.00 10.03
C ASP A 32 -12.35 -10.70 10.54
N ALA A 33 -11.02 -10.67 10.56
CA ALA A 33 -10.25 -9.48 10.90
C ALA A 33 -10.36 -8.41 9.79
N MET A 34 -10.25 -8.82 8.52
CA MET A 34 -10.39 -7.90 7.38
C MET A 34 -11.79 -7.28 7.32
N ASP A 35 -12.83 -8.08 7.49
CA ASP A 35 -14.22 -7.61 7.53
C ASP A 35 -14.43 -6.64 8.68
N THR A 36 -13.82 -6.93 9.84
CA THR A 36 -13.85 -6.04 11.00
C THR A 36 -13.23 -4.69 10.74
N LEU A 37 -12.07 -4.65 10.08
CA LEU A 37 -11.38 -3.41 9.71
C LEU A 37 -12.17 -2.61 8.66
N ALA A 38 -12.91 -3.28 7.77
CA ALA A 38 -13.65 -2.64 6.69
C ALA A 38 -14.97 -1.98 7.11
N ARG A 39 -15.56 -2.33 8.27
CA ARG A 39 -16.94 -1.96 8.67
C ARG A 39 -17.30 -0.47 8.61
N SER A 40 -16.32 0.43 8.69
CA SER A 40 -16.54 1.88 8.74
C SER A 40 -15.78 2.64 7.65
N VAL A 41 -15.35 1.96 6.60
CA VAL A 41 -14.58 2.54 5.50
C VAL A 41 -15.35 2.40 4.19
N ASP A 42 -15.35 3.44 3.35
CA ASP A 42 -15.89 3.34 1.97
C ASP A 42 -14.96 2.45 1.14
N VAL A 43 -15.30 1.16 1.06
CA VAL A 43 -14.56 0.17 0.26
C VAL A 43 -15.31 -0.09 -1.03
N ARG A 44 -14.66 0.21 -2.15
CA ARG A 44 -15.20 -0.01 -3.50
C ARG A 44 -14.54 -1.22 -4.14
N THR A 45 -15.29 -2.31 -4.27
CA THR A 45 -14.87 -3.52 -4.99
C THR A 45 -15.31 -3.45 -6.46
N GLY A 46 -14.76 -4.31 -7.32
CA GLY A 46 -15.05 -4.26 -8.76
C GLY A 46 -14.58 -2.97 -9.44
N TRP A 47 -13.60 -2.30 -8.83
CA TRP A 47 -13.01 -1.07 -9.34
C TRP A 47 -11.51 -1.26 -9.50
N GLU A 48 -11.13 -1.83 -10.64
CA GLU A 48 -9.73 -2.03 -10.99
C GLU A 48 -9.12 -0.70 -11.47
N VAL A 49 -8.35 -0.07 -10.61
CA VAL A 49 -7.66 1.18 -10.91
C VAL A 49 -6.60 0.97 -12.00
N LYS A 50 -6.56 1.86 -12.99
CA LYS A 50 -5.64 1.82 -14.13
C LYS A 50 -4.68 3.01 -14.22
N GLU A 51 -5.05 4.17 -13.70
CA GLU A 51 -4.17 5.35 -13.69
C GLU A 51 -4.28 6.12 -12.36
N VAL A 52 -3.13 6.59 -11.87
CA VAL A 52 -3.02 7.61 -10.82
C VAL A 52 -2.36 8.84 -11.41
N ARG A 53 -3.08 9.97 -11.39
CA ARG A 53 -2.62 11.24 -11.96
C ARG A 53 -2.51 12.32 -10.90
N VAL A 54 -1.34 12.95 -10.79
CA VAL A 54 -1.16 14.17 -10.01
C VAL A 54 -1.52 15.36 -10.89
N VAL A 55 -2.58 16.07 -10.52
CA VAL A 55 -3.02 17.30 -11.17
C VAL A 55 -2.35 18.48 -10.46
N PRO A 56 -1.42 19.19 -11.13
CA PRO A 56 -0.75 20.33 -10.52
C PRO A 56 -1.73 21.47 -10.28
N LYS A 57 -1.42 22.30 -9.29
CA LYS A 57 -2.16 23.52 -9.02
C LYS A 57 -2.02 24.47 -10.20
N LEU A 58 -3.09 24.71 -10.95
CA LEU A 58 -3.15 25.86 -11.86
C LEU A 58 -3.17 27.15 -11.03
N SER A 59 -2.44 28.17 -11.48
CA SER A 59 -2.16 29.42 -10.76
C SER A 59 -3.39 30.19 -10.25
N ALA A 60 -4.59 29.87 -10.75
CA ALA A 60 -5.86 30.50 -10.36
C ALA A 60 -6.73 29.68 -9.38
N SER A 61 -6.37 28.44 -9.05
CA SER A 61 -7.18 27.63 -8.11
C SER A 61 -6.67 27.80 -6.67
N PRO A 62 -7.54 28.11 -5.68
CA PRO A 62 -7.15 28.14 -4.28
C PRO A 62 -6.80 26.74 -3.73
N SER A 63 -7.22 25.65 -4.39
CA SER A 63 -6.91 24.29 -3.93
C SER A 63 -5.49 23.88 -4.29
N GLY A 64 -4.81 23.18 -3.39
CA GLY A 64 -3.51 22.55 -3.65
C GLY A 64 -3.54 21.54 -4.80
N ALA A 65 -2.38 20.94 -5.10
CA ALA A 65 -2.30 19.81 -6.01
C ALA A 65 -3.30 18.71 -5.60
N ARG A 66 -3.86 18.02 -6.59
CA ARG A 66 -4.83 16.93 -6.38
C ARG A 66 -4.33 15.66 -7.02
N VAL A 67 -4.86 14.54 -6.56
CA VAL A 67 -4.67 13.23 -7.18
C VAL A 67 -5.99 12.78 -7.77
N GLU A 68 -5.98 12.38 -9.02
CA GLU A 68 -7.08 11.72 -9.71
C GLU A 68 -6.74 10.25 -9.90
N VAL A 69 -7.70 9.38 -9.60
CA VAL A 69 -7.58 7.94 -9.73
C VAL A 69 -8.67 7.45 -10.66
N SER A 70 -8.29 6.75 -11.72
CA SER A 70 -9.23 6.30 -12.75
C SER A 70 -9.14 4.81 -13.03
N ASP A 71 -10.26 4.23 -13.51
CA ASP A 71 -10.28 2.87 -14.05
C ASP A 71 -10.33 2.85 -15.58
N GLY A 72 -10.32 1.64 -16.15
CA GLY A 72 -10.39 1.43 -17.60
C GLY A 72 -11.75 1.78 -18.23
N SER A 73 -12.78 2.08 -17.44
CA SER A 73 -14.10 2.50 -17.92
C SER A 73 -14.27 4.02 -17.95
N GLY A 74 -13.29 4.77 -17.45
CA GLY A 74 -13.34 6.23 -17.35
C GLY A 74 -13.97 6.76 -16.07
N ARG A 75 -14.26 5.90 -15.07
CA ARG A 75 -14.67 6.38 -13.74
C ARG A 75 -13.47 7.05 -13.07
N VAL A 76 -13.66 8.25 -12.52
CA VAL A 76 -12.60 9.04 -11.86
C VAL A 76 -13.02 9.45 -10.45
N VAL A 77 -12.10 9.36 -9.50
CA VAL A 77 -12.22 9.93 -8.16
C VAL A 77 -11.07 10.89 -7.90
N SER A 78 -11.33 12.02 -7.25
CA SER A 78 -10.34 13.05 -6.93
C SER A 78 -10.14 13.17 -5.42
N ALA A 79 -8.89 13.36 -4.98
CA ALA A 79 -8.50 13.55 -3.60
C ALA A 79 -7.32 14.52 -3.47
N CYS A 80 -7.01 14.97 -2.25
CA CYS A 80 -5.81 15.76 -2.00
C CYS A 80 -4.52 14.92 -2.04
N SER A 81 -4.62 13.64 -1.69
CA SER A 81 -3.51 12.70 -1.60
C SER A 81 -3.98 11.28 -1.93
N ALA A 82 -3.06 10.39 -2.30
CA ALA A 82 -3.31 8.97 -2.48
C ALA A 82 -2.28 8.12 -1.72
N ILE A 83 -2.72 7.00 -1.16
CA ILE A 83 -1.86 5.96 -0.61
C ILE A 83 -1.91 4.78 -1.58
N VAL A 84 -0.74 4.32 -2.02
CA VAL A 84 -0.64 3.20 -2.96
C VAL A 84 -0.20 1.96 -2.21
N THR A 85 -1.10 0.99 -2.10
CA THR A 85 -0.86 -0.32 -1.46
C THR A 85 -0.86 -1.45 -2.49
N VAL A 86 -0.61 -1.12 -3.76
CA VAL A 86 -0.64 -2.05 -4.88
C VAL A 86 0.51 -3.06 -4.72
N PRO A 87 0.27 -4.36 -4.92
CA PRO A 87 1.34 -5.36 -4.83
C PRO A 87 2.51 -5.02 -5.75
N LEU A 88 3.74 -5.23 -5.27
CA LEU A 88 4.95 -4.95 -6.04
C LEU A 88 4.94 -5.62 -7.43
N GLY A 89 4.49 -6.87 -7.50
CA GLY A 89 4.40 -7.60 -8.77
C GLY A 89 3.46 -6.94 -9.79
N ALA A 90 2.38 -6.29 -9.35
CA ALA A 90 1.48 -5.56 -10.25
C ALA A 90 2.13 -4.26 -10.76
N LEU A 91 2.87 -3.55 -9.89
CA LEU A 91 3.66 -2.39 -10.29
C LEU A 91 4.74 -2.75 -11.32
N GLN A 92 5.46 -3.86 -11.10
CA GLN A 92 6.50 -4.34 -12.02
C GLN A 92 5.95 -4.78 -13.38
N ARG A 93 4.71 -5.27 -13.44
CA ARG A 93 4.02 -5.61 -14.69
C ARG A 93 3.39 -4.40 -15.39
N GLY A 94 3.43 -3.22 -14.79
CA GLY A 94 2.86 -1.99 -15.37
C GLY A 94 1.33 -2.01 -15.43
N GLU A 95 0.67 -2.74 -14.53
CA GLU A 95 -0.81 -2.81 -14.48
C GLU A 95 -1.46 -1.49 -14.02
N LEU A 96 -0.66 -0.61 -13.42
CA LEU A 96 -1.06 0.71 -12.95
C LEU A 96 -0.14 1.79 -13.53
N ALA A 97 -0.70 2.75 -14.26
CA ALA A 97 0.03 3.89 -14.78
C ALA A 97 0.10 5.04 -13.77
N PHE A 98 1.23 5.76 -13.76
CA PHE A 98 1.43 6.97 -12.97
C PHE A 98 1.70 8.16 -13.89
N SER A 99 1.02 9.27 -13.64
CA SER A 99 1.19 10.52 -14.39
C SER A 99 1.36 11.70 -13.43
N PRO A 100 2.55 12.32 -13.31
CA PRO A 100 3.79 11.95 -14.00
C PRO A 100 4.29 10.55 -13.59
N PRO A 101 5.18 9.93 -14.38
CA PRO A 101 5.80 8.65 -14.01
C PRO A 101 6.46 8.72 -12.63
N LEU A 102 6.46 7.60 -11.91
CA LEU A 102 7.20 7.50 -10.66
C LEU A 102 8.68 7.84 -10.89
N PRO A 103 9.33 8.51 -9.92
CA PRO A 103 10.76 8.82 -10.04
C PRO A 103 11.57 7.53 -10.16
N ALA A 104 12.73 7.63 -10.81
CA ALA A 104 13.69 6.53 -10.81
C ALA A 104 14.03 6.13 -9.37
N ALA A 105 14.24 4.83 -9.13
CA ALA A 105 14.67 4.34 -7.83
C ALA A 105 15.92 5.13 -7.40
N HIS A 106 15.90 5.64 -6.17
CA HIS A 106 17.09 6.26 -5.59
C HIS A 106 18.19 5.20 -5.49
N ALA A 107 19.30 5.43 -6.19
CA ALA A 107 20.52 4.61 -6.10
C ALA A 107 21.26 4.85 -4.78
#